data_AF-A0A166IE15-F1
#
_entry.id   AF-A0A166IE15-F1
#
_cell.length_a   1.000
_cell.length_b   1.000
_cell.length_c   1.000
_cell.angle_alpha   90.00
_cell.angle_beta   90.00
_cell.angle_gamma   90.00
#
_symmetry.space_group_name_H-M   'P 1'
#
loop_
_entity.id
_entity.type
_entity.pdbx_description
1 polymer ?
#
loop_
_entity_poly.entity_id
_entity_poly.type
_entity_poly.pdbx_seq_one_letter_code
_entity_poly.pdbx_strand_id
1 'polypeptide(L)'
;MGGIPRRGRKPVIYIYSPTPRAEVSVNLTLSDSWSLSAVWPCTPSIQRVGSSFGQVAEWLVSTSPDGTLKDKHTGMEVTYLYWEALANVKPLSPQVTGLDSTAECFDPAKPSLSVMDSVLLPVSKVGHYLDKALSALALNAEARTSFITFWLPDLLKSPYIALRFVPQEQYARAAQLDISPKPDVTTRIFILFRGVNEDEVSFWTVAAERAEDDVSFWKAVVGIDEIAARDEAAFRVLEWGGMEV
;
A
#
# COMPACT_ATOMS: atom_id res chain seq x y z
N MET A 1 18.93 12.71 -18.71
CA MET A 1 17.65 13.15 -18.12
C MET A 1 17.37 12.25 -16.93
N GLY A 2 17.43 12.78 -15.70
CA GLY A 2 17.11 11.99 -14.52
C GLY A 2 15.62 11.67 -14.53
N GLY A 3 15.26 10.38 -14.57
CA GLY A 3 13.87 9.96 -14.46
C GLY A 3 13.26 10.47 -13.15
N ILE A 4 11.95 10.69 -13.15
CA ILE A 4 11.21 11.03 -11.93
C ILE A 4 11.45 9.89 -10.92
N PRO A 5 11.91 10.18 -9.69
CA PRO A 5 12.17 9.13 -8.72
C PRO A 5 10.87 8.39 -8.37
N ARG A 6 10.88 7.07 -8.52
CA ARG A 6 9.76 6.20 -8.15
C ARG A 6 9.44 6.36 -6.67
N ARG A 7 8.15 6.43 -6.34
CA ARG A 7 7.69 6.75 -4.98
C ARG A 7 6.56 5.82 -4.57
N GLY A 8 6.69 5.19 -3.41
CA GLY A 8 5.57 4.62 -2.68
C GLY A 8 4.79 5.76 -2.02
N ARG A 9 3.56 5.99 -2.45
CA ARG A 9 2.76 7.16 -2.07
C ARG A 9 1.53 6.77 -1.27
N LYS A 10 1.29 7.59 -0.24
CA LYS A 10 0.17 7.49 0.70
C LYS A 10 -0.13 6.07 1.21
N PRO A 11 0.86 5.28 1.69
CA PRO A 11 0.59 4.40 2.81
C PRO A 11 -0.07 5.16 3.97
N VAL A 12 -1.33 4.82 4.25
CA VAL A 12 -2.05 5.27 5.45
C VAL A 12 -2.48 4.08 6.27
N ILE A 13 -2.32 4.18 7.60
CA ILE A 13 -2.56 3.12 8.55
C ILE A 13 -3.73 3.53 9.46
N TYR A 14 -4.86 2.86 9.28
CA TYR A 14 -6.03 2.95 10.15
C TYR A 14 -5.93 1.88 11.24
N ILE A 15 -6.32 2.24 12.45
CA ILE A 15 -6.32 1.34 13.60
C ILE A 15 -7.72 1.38 14.22
N TYR A 16 -8.44 0.27 14.12
CA TYR A 16 -9.80 0.12 14.63
C TYR A 16 -9.76 -0.77 15.87
N SER A 17 -10.25 -0.27 17.00
CA SER A 17 -10.35 -1.05 18.24
C SER A 17 -11.75 -0.91 18.83
N PRO A 18 -12.45 -2.01 19.14
CA PRO A 18 -13.82 -1.96 19.67
C PRO A 18 -13.88 -1.31 21.06
N THR A 19 -12.79 -1.40 21.80
CA THR A 19 -12.60 -0.77 23.10
C THR A 19 -11.47 0.24 23.04
N PRO A 20 -11.54 1.36 23.78
CA PRO A 20 -10.41 2.29 23.87
C PRO A 20 -9.14 1.58 24.30
N ARG A 21 -8.02 1.91 23.66
CA ARG A 21 -6.69 1.43 24.08
C ARG A 21 -5.83 2.63 24.45
N ALA A 22 -5.29 2.60 25.67
CA ALA A 22 -4.48 3.68 26.18
C ALA A 22 -3.14 3.81 25.44
N GLU A 23 -2.62 2.72 24.91
CA GLU A 23 -1.32 2.67 24.24
C GLU A 23 -1.31 1.61 23.14
N VAL A 24 -0.93 2.04 21.94
CA VAL A 24 -0.64 1.21 20.77
C VAL A 24 0.65 1.74 20.16
N SER A 25 1.69 0.91 20.16
CA SER A 25 2.96 1.18 19.48
C SER A 25 2.87 0.69 18.04
N VAL A 26 3.28 1.53 17.10
CA VAL A 26 3.32 1.22 15.66
C VAL A 26 4.74 1.51 15.16
N ASN A 27 5.42 0.48 14.68
CA ASN A 27 6.79 0.56 14.21
C ASN A 27 6.85 0.11 12.75
N LEU A 28 7.27 1.02 11.88
CA LEU A 28 7.48 0.77 10.46
C LEU A 28 8.98 0.69 10.20
N THR A 29 9.43 -0.37 9.53
CA THR A 29 10.81 -0.50 9.05
C THR A 29 10.81 -0.81 7.55
N LEU A 30 11.42 0.08 6.77
CA LEU A 30 11.56 -0.09 5.32
C LEU A 30 12.82 -0.89 4.98
N SER A 31 12.71 -1.71 3.94
CA SER A 31 13.88 -2.33 3.30
C SER A 31 14.83 -1.28 2.71
N ASP A 32 16.05 -1.70 2.40
CA ASP A 32 17.07 -0.89 1.72
C ASP A 32 16.66 -0.37 0.33
N SER A 33 15.53 -0.83 -0.20
CA SER A 33 14.97 -0.45 -1.50
C SER A 33 14.11 0.81 -1.41
N TRP A 34 13.80 1.27 -0.19
CA TRP A 34 13.06 2.50 0.08
C TRP A 34 13.74 3.35 1.15
N SER A 35 13.48 4.66 1.09
CA SER A 35 13.80 5.62 2.14
C SER A 35 12.58 6.50 2.40
N LEU A 36 12.20 6.69 3.66
CA LEU A 36 11.08 7.53 4.05
C LEU A 36 11.28 8.97 3.56
N SER A 37 10.28 9.52 2.88
CA SER A 37 10.29 10.89 2.36
C SER A 37 9.23 11.78 3.00
N ALA A 38 8.20 11.20 3.61
CA ALA A 38 7.21 11.88 4.41
C ALA A 38 6.68 10.93 5.49
N VAL A 39 6.34 11.49 6.64
CA VAL A 39 5.76 10.78 7.80
C VAL A 39 4.78 11.74 8.47
N TRP A 40 3.64 11.24 8.94
CA TRP A 40 2.71 12.03 9.74
C TRP A 40 1.91 11.15 10.72
N PRO A 41 1.72 11.56 11.99
CA PRO A 41 2.37 12.70 12.65
C PRO A 41 3.88 12.54 12.76
N CYS A 42 4.63 13.65 12.76
CA CYS A 42 6.07 13.62 13.01
C CYS A 42 6.34 13.55 14.52
N THR A 43 6.94 12.46 14.99
CA THR A 43 7.41 12.28 16.37
C THR A 43 8.91 12.62 16.47
N PRO A 44 9.47 12.89 17.67
CA PRO A 44 10.88 13.28 17.81
C PRO A 44 11.88 12.18 17.43
N SER A 45 11.46 10.92 17.46
CA SER A 45 12.25 9.79 16.97
C SER A 45 12.37 9.80 15.44
N ILE A 46 11.50 10.54 14.75
CA ILE A 46 11.46 10.64 13.29
C ILE A 46 12.13 11.94 12.86
N GLN A 47 13.47 11.90 12.80
CA GLN A 47 14.29 13.05 12.42
C GLN A 47 14.64 13.01 10.94
N ARG A 48 14.41 14.13 10.27
CA ARG A 48 14.80 14.30 8.87
C ARG A 48 16.30 14.59 8.77
N VAL A 49 17.03 13.79 8.01
CA VAL A 49 18.42 14.06 7.65
C VAL A 49 18.50 14.28 6.14
N GLY A 50 18.70 15.53 5.74
CA GLY A 50 18.64 15.93 4.32
C GLY A 50 17.23 15.74 3.74
N SER A 51 17.10 14.98 2.66
CA SER A 51 15.80 14.72 2.01
C SER A 51 15.03 13.53 2.59
N SER A 52 15.64 12.73 3.48
CA SER A 52 15.14 11.44 3.97
C SER A 52 14.86 11.45 5.47
N PHE A 53 13.91 10.62 5.93
CA PHE A 53 13.68 10.29 7.33
C PHE A 53 14.29 8.92 7.72
N GLY A 54 15.18 8.38 6.88
CA GLY A 54 15.76 7.05 7.08
C GLY A 54 14.77 5.95 6.70
N GLN A 55 14.81 4.84 7.45
CA GLN A 55 14.05 3.63 7.17
C GLN A 55 12.99 3.34 8.23
N VAL A 56 13.03 4.03 9.37
CA VAL A 56 12.22 3.71 10.54
C VAL A 56 11.28 4.86 10.87
N ALA A 57 10.02 4.53 11.15
CA ALA A 57 9.05 5.44 11.74
C ALA A 57 8.35 4.77 12.91
N GLU A 58 8.25 5.50 14.03
CA GLU A 58 7.67 5.00 15.27
C GLU A 58 6.60 5.97 15.78
N TRP A 59 5.43 5.42 16.06
CA TRP A 59 4.32 6.14 16.68
C TRP A 59 3.87 5.45 17.95
N LEU A 60 3.42 6.27 18.90
CA LEU A 60 2.75 5.81 20.11
C LEU A 60 1.40 6.53 20.20
N VAL A 61 0.31 5.79 20.04
CA VAL A 61 -1.04 6.38 19.98
C VAL A 61 -1.96 5.76 21.03
N SER A 62 -3.01 6.49 21.41
CA SER A 62 -4.22 5.87 21.96
C SER A 62 -5.31 5.79 20.90
N THR A 63 -6.15 4.75 20.97
CA THR A 63 -7.24 4.52 20.02
C THR A 63 -8.59 4.76 20.67
N SER A 64 -9.52 5.31 19.90
CA SER A 64 -10.94 5.44 20.25
C SER A 64 -11.81 4.50 19.38
N PRO A 65 -12.98 4.04 19.88
CA PRO A 65 -13.86 3.14 19.12
C PRO A 65 -14.42 3.72 17.81
N ASP A 66 -14.40 5.04 17.64
CA ASP A 66 -14.77 5.74 16.41
C ASP A 66 -13.67 5.69 15.33
N GLY A 67 -12.52 5.09 15.62
CA GLY A 67 -11.36 5.02 14.72
C GLY A 67 -10.39 6.20 14.86
N THR A 68 -10.67 7.15 15.75
CA THR A 68 -9.79 8.28 16.00
C THR A 68 -8.56 7.85 16.81
N LEU A 69 -7.40 8.39 16.45
CA LEU A 69 -6.13 8.18 17.11
C LEU A 69 -5.67 9.48 17.77
N LYS A 70 -5.06 9.37 18.95
CA LYS A 70 -4.34 10.48 19.57
C LYS A 70 -2.88 10.12 19.74
N ASP A 71 -2.01 10.84 19.04
CA ASP A 71 -0.56 10.69 19.19
C ASP A 71 -0.12 11.17 20.58
N LYS A 72 0.60 10.31 21.30
CA LYS A 72 0.97 10.55 22.69
C LYS A 72 2.07 11.58 22.86
N HIS A 73 2.88 11.79 21.83
CA HIS A 73 3.97 12.74 21.90
C HIS A 73 3.49 14.17 21.60
N THR A 74 2.79 14.34 20.48
CA THR A 74 2.36 15.63 19.96
C THR A 74 0.99 16.05 20.50
N GLY A 75 0.21 15.10 21.02
CA GLY A 75 -1.17 15.32 21.46
C GLY A 75 -2.17 15.47 20.31
N MET A 76 -1.72 15.36 19.05
CA MET A 76 -2.56 15.53 17.86
C MET A 76 -3.59 14.41 17.74
N GLU A 77 -4.78 14.80 17.31
CA GLU A 77 -5.87 13.89 16.97
C GLU A 77 -5.88 13.68 15.45
N VAL A 78 -5.82 12.42 15.01
CA VAL A 78 -5.74 12.02 13.60
C VAL A 78 -6.59 10.79 13.34
N THR A 79 -7.02 10.59 12.10
CA THR A 79 -7.79 9.41 11.68
C THR A 79 -6.93 8.24 11.20
N TYR A 80 -5.67 8.52 10.85
CA TYR A 80 -4.69 7.52 10.41
C TYR A 80 -3.26 8.03 10.63
N LEU A 81 -2.31 7.10 10.67
CA LEU A 81 -0.88 7.37 10.51
C LEU A 81 -0.52 7.33 9.02
N TYR A 82 0.51 8.05 8.61
CA TYR A 82 0.83 8.24 7.20
C TYR A 82 2.34 8.21 6.96
N TRP A 83 2.74 7.62 5.84
CA TRP A 83 4.11 7.71 5.35
C TRP A 83 4.19 7.71 3.82
N GLU A 84 5.31 8.16 3.27
CA GLU A 84 5.70 7.97 1.87
C GLU A 84 7.17 7.55 1.82
N ALA A 85 7.58 6.87 0.75
CA ALA A 85 8.96 6.50 0.53
C ALA A 85 9.43 6.68 -0.91
N LEU A 86 10.70 7.07 -1.08
CA LEU A 86 11.39 7.11 -2.36
C LEU A 86 12.13 5.81 -2.60
N ALA A 87 12.02 5.27 -3.81
CA ALA A 87 12.80 4.13 -4.28
C ALA A 87 14.29 4.47 -4.31
N ASN A 88 15.10 3.65 -3.65
CA ASN A 88 16.54 3.79 -3.66
C ASN A 88 17.10 3.17 -4.95
N VAL A 89 17.91 3.92 -5.69
CA VAL A 89 18.61 3.38 -6.85
C VAL A 89 19.72 2.46 -6.35
N LYS A 90 19.55 1.15 -6.48
CA LYS A 90 20.64 0.20 -6.20
C LYS A 90 21.66 0.22 -7.35
N PRO A 91 22.96 0.41 -7.07
CA PRO A 91 23.99 0.09 -8.05
C PRO A 91 23.87 -1.39 -8.46
N LEU A 92 24.13 -1.72 -9.72
CA LEU A 92 24.20 -3.10 -10.19
C LEU A 92 25.24 -3.86 -9.35
N SER A 93 24.79 -4.63 -8.37
CA SER A 93 25.67 -5.60 -7.70
C SER A 93 25.84 -6.80 -8.65
N PRO A 94 27.05 -7.37 -8.79
CA PRO A 94 27.25 -8.56 -9.61
C PRO A 94 26.34 -9.68 -9.08
N GLN A 95 25.46 -10.18 -9.94
CA GLN A 95 24.54 -11.26 -9.58
C GLN A 95 25.39 -12.50 -9.26
N VAL A 96 25.45 -12.87 -7.98
CA VAL A 96 25.87 -14.21 -7.60
C VAL A 96 24.74 -15.13 -8.07
N THR A 97 25.01 -15.90 -9.12
CA THR A 97 24.13 -16.99 -9.58
C THR A 97 24.07 -18.06 -8.50
N GLY A 98 23.19 -17.85 -7.53
CA GLY A 98 22.77 -18.82 -6.53
C GLY A 98 21.37 -19.31 -6.89
N LEU A 99 21.24 -20.62 -6.99
CA LEU A 99 20.02 -21.37 -7.28
C LEU A 99 18.94 -21.09 -6.21
N ASP A 100 17.68 -21.11 -6.65
CA ASP A 100 16.42 -21.05 -5.89
C ASP A 100 15.89 -19.68 -5.42
N SER A 101 14.98 -19.08 -6.22
CA SER A 101 13.70 -18.57 -5.69
C SER A 101 12.65 -18.47 -6.80
N THR A 102 11.65 -19.34 -6.77
CA THR A 102 10.47 -19.32 -7.67
C THR A 102 9.35 -18.45 -7.11
N ALA A 103 9.67 -17.31 -6.50
CA ALA A 103 8.68 -16.30 -6.15
C ALA A 103 9.25 -14.93 -6.54
N GLU A 104 8.73 -14.35 -7.63
CA GLU A 104 8.96 -12.94 -7.94
C GLU A 104 8.55 -12.11 -6.71
N CYS A 105 9.53 -11.62 -5.97
CA CYS A 105 9.32 -10.82 -4.78
C CYS A 105 9.19 -9.35 -5.19
N PHE A 106 8.23 -8.64 -4.60
CA PHE A 106 8.10 -7.19 -4.78
C PHE A 106 9.38 -6.46 -4.33
N ASP A 107 10.04 -5.77 -5.27
CA ASP A 107 11.18 -4.88 -5.03
C ASP A 107 10.77 -3.43 -5.39
N PRO A 108 10.65 -2.52 -4.41
CA PRO A 108 10.28 -1.14 -4.70
C PRO A 108 11.31 -0.32 -5.50
N ALA A 109 12.57 -0.76 -5.58
CA ALA A 109 13.56 -0.16 -6.48
C ALA A 109 13.32 -0.57 -7.94
N LYS A 110 12.69 -1.73 -8.15
CA LYS A 110 12.39 -2.31 -9.46
C LYS A 110 10.94 -2.83 -9.51
N PRO A 111 9.93 -1.97 -9.27
CA PRO A 111 8.55 -2.39 -9.37
C PRO A 111 8.29 -2.93 -10.78
N SER A 112 7.52 -4.00 -10.85
CA SER A 112 7.14 -4.68 -12.07
C SER A 112 5.64 -4.90 -12.12
N LEU A 113 5.11 -4.79 -13.34
CA LEU A 113 3.73 -5.05 -13.67
C LEU A 113 3.72 -5.78 -15.01
N SER A 114 3.03 -6.91 -15.09
CA SER A 114 2.96 -7.76 -16.27
C SER A 114 1.52 -8.00 -16.71
N VAL A 115 1.33 -8.49 -17.92
CA VAL A 115 0.00 -8.90 -18.41
C VAL A 115 -0.58 -10.10 -17.62
N MET A 116 0.26 -10.88 -16.94
CA MET A 116 -0.13 -12.11 -16.26
C MET A 116 -0.62 -11.90 -14.83
N ASP A 117 -0.26 -10.78 -14.19
CA ASP A 117 -0.56 -10.49 -12.79
C ASP A 117 -1.38 -9.22 -12.58
N SER A 118 -1.87 -8.60 -13.66
CA SER A 118 -2.61 -7.34 -13.64
C SER A 118 -3.94 -7.39 -14.39
N VAL A 119 -4.73 -6.33 -14.26
CA VAL A 119 -5.86 -6.05 -15.14
C VAL A 119 -5.58 -4.80 -15.96
N LEU A 120 -6.13 -4.74 -17.17
CA LEU A 120 -6.12 -3.53 -18.00
C LEU A 120 -7.53 -2.96 -18.11
N LEU A 121 -7.69 -1.69 -17.75
CA LEU A 121 -8.98 -1.00 -17.76
C LEU A 121 -8.89 0.29 -18.56
N PRO A 122 -9.90 0.63 -19.39
CA PRO A 122 -10.12 2.00 -19.82
C PRO A 122 -10.25 2.90 -18.59
N VAL A 123 -9.67 4.09 -18.63
CA VAL A 123 -9.61 5.00 -17.47
C VAL A 123 -11.00 5.32 -16.90
N SER A 124 -12.03 5.36 -17.75
CA SER A 124 -13.43 5.58 -17.35
C SER A 124 -14.01 4.47 -16.47
N LYS A 125 -13.48 3.25 -16.53
CA LYS A 125 -13.91 2.11 -15.71
C LYS A 125 -13.12 1.97 -14.40
N VAL A 126 -11.95 2.59 -14.29
CA VAL A 126 -10.99 2.35 -13.19
C VAL A 126 -11.59 2.66 -11.81
N GLY A 127 -12.27 3.80 -11.65
CA GLY A 127 -12.83 4.19 -10.34
C GLY A 127 -13.85 3.17 -9.81
N HIS A 128 -14.77 2.71 -10.68
CA HIS A 128 -15.78 1.72 -10.30
C HIS A 128 -15.17 0.33 -10.06
N TYR A 129 -14.16 -0.06 -10.86
CA TYR A 129 -13.44 -1.30 -10.64
C TYR A 129 -12.72 -1.30 -9.28
N LEU A 130 -12.01 -0.20 -8.96
CA LEU A 130 -11.33 -0.05 -7.67
C LEU A 130 -12.29 -0.07 -6.48
N ASP A 131 -13.44 0.60 -6.54
CA ASP A 131 -14.42 0.54 -5.44
C ASP A 131 -14.88 -0.89 -5.18
N LYS A 132 -15.21 -1.64 -6.24
CA LYS A 132 -15.59 -3.06 -6.14
C LYS A 132 -14.45 -3.92 -5.57
N ALA A 133 -13.25 -3.80 -6.12
CA ALA A 133 -12.09 -4.60 -5.71
C ALA A 133 -11.70 -4.30 -4.25
N LEU A 134 -11.63 -3.04 -3.86
CA LEU A 134 -11.30 -2.65 -2.48
C LEU A 134 -12.41 -3.05 -1.50
N SER A 135 -13.69 -3.03 -1.93
CA SER A 135 -14.79 -3.54 -1.11
C SER A 135 -14.67 -5.05 -0.90
N ALA A 136 -14.32 -5.80 -1.93
CA ALA A 136 -14.01 -7.23 -1.84
C ALA A 136 -12.80 -7.48 -0.94
N LEU A 137 -11.82 -6.58 -0.92
CA LEU A 137 -10.65 -6.62 -0.03
C LEU A 137 -10.94 -6.12 1.41
N ALA A 138 -12.23 -6.02 1.79
CA ALA A 138 -12.72 -5.65 3.11
C ALA A 138 -12.44 -4.19 3.56
N LEU A 139 -12.16 -3.27 2.64
CA LEU A 139 -12.03 -1.85 2.97
C LEU A 139 -13.43 -1.23 3.18
N ASN A 140 -13.57 -0.43 4.23
CA ASN A 140 -14.78 0.35 4.50
C ASN A 140 -14.92 1.54 3.53
N ALA A 141 -16.08 2.19 3.53
CA ALA A 141 -16.40 3.25 2.56
C ALA A 141 -15.45 4.47 2.64
N GLU A 142 -14.99 4.84 3.84
CA GLU A 142 -14.07 5.95 4.02
C GLU A 142 -12.70 5.63 3.40
N ALA A 143 -12.14 4.47 3.72
CA ALA A 143 -10.84 4.06 3.21
C ALA A 143 -10.86 3.90 1.68
N ARG A 144 -11.92 3.33 1.11
CA ARG A 144 -12.09 3.22 -0.36
C ARG A 144 -12.18 4.60 -1.01
N THR A 145 -12.94 5.52 -0.42
CA THR A 145 -13.08 6.89 -0.94
C THR A 145 -11.75 7.62 -0.91
N SER A 146 -11.03 7.55 0.21
CA SER A 146 -9.71 8.20 0.37
C SER A 146 -8.64 7.60 -0.55
N PHE A 147 -8.70 6.28 -0.79
CA PHE A 147 -7.85 5.58 -1.76
C PHE A 147 -8.10 6.10 -3.18
N ILE A 148 -9.34 6.02 -3.64
CA ILE A 148 -9.70 6.34 -5.02
C ILE A 148 -9.44 7.82 -5.30
N THR A 149 -9.92 8.72 -4.43
CA THR A 149 -9.77 10.17 -4.65
C THR A 149 -8.32 10.64 -4.62
N PHE A 150 -7.43 9.95 -3.89
CA PHE A 150 -5.99 10.26 -3.93
C PHE A 150 -5.33 9.85 -5.23
N TRP A 151 -5.60 8.63 -5.72
CA TRP A 151 -4.95 8.09 -6.91
C TRP A 151 -5.59 8.58 -8.21
N LEU A 152 -6.85 9.00 -8.19
CA LEU A 152 -7.60 9.41 -9.38
C LEU A 152 -6.86 10.45 -10.24
N PRO A 153 -6.24 11.53 -9.71
CA PRO A 153 -5.50 12.49 -10.51
C PRO A 153 -4.33 11.88 -11.30
N ASP A 154 -3.65 10.85 -10.76
CA ASP A 154 -2.56 10.16 -11.45
C ASP A 154 -3.12 9.15 -12.48
N LEU A 155 -4.18 8.44 -12.13
CA LEU A 155 -4.86 7.48 -13.01
C LEU A 155 -5.47 8.17 -14.25
N LEU A 156 -5.93 9.42 -14.13
CA LEU A 156 -6.52 10.19 -15.23
C LEU A 156 -5.53 10.67 -16.29
N LYS A 157 -4.21 10.48 -16.08
CA LYS A 157 -3.16 10.91 -17.02
C LYS A 157 -3.04 10.02 -18.25
N SER A 158 -3.66 8.84 -18.25
CA SER A 158 -3.53 7.84 -19.32
C SER A 158 -4.90 7.33 -19.77
N PRO A 159 -5.06 6.93 -21.04
CA PRO A 159 -6.34 6.42 -21.56
C PRO A 159 -6.69 5.04 -21.00
N TYR A 160 -5.68 4.23 -20.69
CA TYR A 160 -5.82 2.94 -20.04
C TYR A 160 -4.88 2.84 -18.85
N ILE A 161 -5.29 2.07 -17.85
CA ILE A 161 -4.49 1.77 -16.67
C ILE A 161 -4.36 0.26 -16.54
N ALA A 162 -3.10 -0.21 -16.53
CA ALA A 162 -2.77 -1.54 -16.05
C ALA A 162 -2.55 -1.48 -14.54
N LEU A 163 -3.18 -2.38 -13.78
CA LEU A 163 -3.17 -2.35 -12.32
C LEU A 163 -3.08 -3.76 -11.72
N ARG A 164 -2.29 -3.90 -10.66
CA ARG A 164 -2.31 -5.10 -9.81
C ARG A 164 -2.25 -4.74 -8.33
N PHE A 165 -2.74 -5.65 -7.50
CA PHE A 165 -2.49 -5.62 -6.07
C PHE A 165 -1.27 -6.48 -5.72
N VAL A 166 -0.38 -5.97 -4.87
CA VAL A 166 0.78 -6.70 -4.37
C VAL A 166 0.33 -7.65 -3.25
N PRO A 167 0.76 -8.93 -3.26
CA PRO A 167 0.51 -9.84 -2.13
C PRO A 167 1.05 -9.25 -0.82
N GLN A 168 0.25 -9.30 0.24
CA GLN A 168 0.59 -8.60 1.49
C GLN A 168 1.91 -9.08 2.11
N GLU A 169 2.23 -10.37 1.96
CA GLU A 169 3.50 -10.95 2.42
C GLU A 169 4.71 -10.34 1.70
N GLN A 170 4.60 -10.13 0.39
CA GLN A 170 5.67 -9.50 -0.39
C GLN A 170 5.83 -8.04 -0.04
N TYR A 171 4.71 -7.32 0.16
CA TYR A 171 4.75 -5.94 0.62
C TYR A 171 5.37 -5.81 2.02
N ALA A 172 5.09 -6.74 2.92
CA ALA A 172 5.65 -6.76 4.27
C ALA A 172 7.18 -6.91 4.32
N ARG A 173 7.79 -7.56 3.31
CA ARG A 173 9.26 -7.63 3.19
C ARG A 173 9.88 -6.29 2.80
N ALA A 174 9.15 -5.47 2.04
CA ALA A 174 9.60 -4.14 1.63
C ALA A 174 9.36 -3.07 2.72
N ALA A 175 8.29 -3.24 3.51
CA ALA A 175 7.87 -2.34 4.57
C ALA A 175 7.29 -3.17 5.73
N GLN A 176 8.13 -3.55 6.70
CA GLN A 176 7.69 -4.29 7.89
C GLN A 176 6.88 -3.38 8.80
N LEU A 177 5.73 -3.85 9.28
CA LEU A 177 4.83 -3.11 10.16
C LEU A 177 4.52 -3.94 11.41
N ASP A 178 5.11 -3.54 12.53
CA ASP A 178 4.95 -4.19 13.83
C ASP A 178 4.08 -3.32 14.75
N ILE A 179 3.03 -3.93 15.30
CA ILE A 179 2.05 -3.23 16.13
C ILE A 179 1.89 -3.97 17.46
N SER A 180 1.95 -3.23 18.57
CA SER A 180 1.81 -3.74 19.92
C SER A 180 0.76 -2.95 20.70
N PRO A 181 -0.25 -3.58 21.33
CA PRO A 181 -0.52 -5.03 21.33
C PRO A 181 -0.77 -5.56 19.91
N LYS A 182 -0.59 -6.87 19.70
CA LYS A 182 -0.77 -7.48 18.38
C LYS A 182 -2.24 -7.33 17.93
N PRO A 183 -2.51 -6.79 16.72
CA PRO A 183 -3.84 -6.81 16.13
C PRO A 183 -4.33 -8.24 15.90
N ASP A 184 -5.64 -8.43 16.02
CA ASP A 184 -6.29 -9.70 15.66
C ASP A 184 -6.16 -9.96 14.15
N VAL A 185 -6.17 -8.88 13.35
CA VAL A 185 -5.91 -8.92 11.90
C VAL A 185 -5.27 -7.62 11.41
N THR A 186 -4.35 -7.77 10.47
CA THR A 186 -3.77 -6.66 9.70
C THR A 186 -4.03 -6.91 8.22
N THR A 187 -4.72 -5.98 7.55
CA THR A 187 -4.96 -6.03 6.10
C THR A 187 -4.13 -4.94 5.43
N ARG A 188 -3.27 -5.32 4.47
CA ARG A 188 -2.37 -4.37 3.80
C ARG A 188 -2.57 -4.40 2.29
N ILE A 189 -3.08 -3.32 1.72
CA ILE A 189 -3.39 -3.19 0.30
C ILE A 189 -2.40 -2.26 -0.37
N PHE A 190 -1.59 -2.77 -1.29
CA PHE A 190 -0.66 -1.94 -2.05
C PHE A 190 -0.86 -2.16 -3.55
N ILE A 191 -1.17 -1.10 -4.30
CA ILE A 191 -1.32 -1.20 -5.76
C ILE A 191 -0.03 -0.85 -6.48
N LEU A 192 0.23 -1.56 -7.57
CA LEU A 192 1.11 -1.08 -8.63
C LEU A 192 0.24 -0.74 -9.83
N PHE A 193 0.51 0.38 -10.50
CA PHE A 193 -0.19 0.72 -11.73
C PHE A 193 0.73 1.39 -12.75
N ARG A 194 0.33 1.34 -14.01
CA ARG A 194 0.99 2.00 -15.13
C ARG A 194 -0.02 2.52 -16.13
N GLY A 195 0.24 3.69 -16.69
CA GLY A 195 -0.40 4.15 -17.92
C GLY A 195 -0.09 3.25 -19.12
N VAL A 196 -1.10 2.93 -19.91
CA VAL A 196 -0.97 2.19 -21.17
C VAL A 196 -1.60 3.04 -22.28
N ASN A 197 -0.83 3.28 -23.35
CA ASN A 197 -1.30 4.00 -24.52
C ASN A 197 -2.12 3.09 -25.44
N GLU A 198 -2.94 3.67 -26.31
CA GLU A 198 -3.83 2.93 -27.22
C GLU A 198 -3.10 1.94 -28.13
N ASP A 199 -1.91 2.29 -28.60
CA ASP A 199 -1.07 1.45 -29.46
C ASP A 199 -0.49 0.24 -28.72
N GLU A 200 -0.41 0.30 -27.38
CA GLU A 200 0.08 -0.79 -26.55
C GLU A 200 -1.03 -1.76 -26.13
N VAL A 201 -2.30 -1.37 -26.16
CA VAL A 201 -3.44 -2.16 -25.63
C VAL A 201 -3.49 -3.58 -26.20
N SER A 202 -3.12 -3.75 -27.47
CA SER A 202 -3.09 -5.07 -28.13
C SER A 202 -2.14 -6.09 -27.48
N PHE A 203 -1.14 -5.64 -26.72
CA PHE A 203 -0.24 -6.51 -25.96
C PHE A 203 -0.81 -6.94 -24.61
N TRP A 204 -1.90 -6.33 -24.15
CA TRP A 204 -2.49 -6.51 -22.82
C TRP A 204 -3.82 -7.27 -22.84
N THR A 205 -4.12 -8.02 -23.91
CA THR A 205 -5.40 -8.72 -24.07
C THR A 205 -5.74 -9.62 -22.88
N VAL A 206 -4.77 -10.38 -22.37
CA VAL A 206 -4.94 -11.24 -21.18
C VAL A 206 -5.35 -10.44 -19.95
N ALA A 207 -4.75 -9.26 -19.73
CA ALA A 207 -5.08 -8.39 -18.61
C ALA A 207 -6.44 -7.70 -18.80
N ALA A 208 -6.81 -7.38 -20.05
CA ALA A 208 -8.11 -6.79 -20.38
C ALA A 208 -9.24 -7.81 -20.20
N GLU A 209 -9.06 -9.07 -20.60
CA GLU A 209 -10.01 -10.16 -20.38
C GLU A 209 -10.22 -10.42 -18.89
N ARG A 210 -9.14 -10.50 -18.10
CA ARG A 210 -9.20 -10.64 -16.64
C ARG A 210 -9.95 -9.51 -15.95
N ALA A 211 -9.97 -8.31 -16.53
CA ALA A 211 -10.69 -7.17 -15.96
C ALA A 211 -12.21 -7.37 -15.92
N GLU A 212 -12.74 -8.31 -16.71
CA GLU A 212 -14.16 -8.66 -16.74
C GLU A 212 -14.51 -9.80 -15.76
N ASP A 213 -13.50 -10.44 -15.14
CA ASP A 213 -13.70 -11.45 -14.09
C ASP A 213 -14.22 -10.80 -12.78
N ASP A 214 -14.80 -11.63 -11.89
CA ASP A 214 -15.23 -11.17 -10.58
C ASP A 214 -14.03 -10.76 -9.71
N VAL A 215 -14.02 -9.50 -9.24
CA VAL A 215 -12.92 -8.90 -8.47
C VAL A 215 -12.56 -9.64 -7.18
N SER A 216 -13.39 -10.57 -6.69
CA SER A 216 -13.08 -11.35 -5.50
C SER A 216 -11.85 -12.24 -5.65
N PHE A 217 -11.37 -12.51 -6.88
CA PHE A 217 -10.10 -13.21 -7.08
C PHE A 217 -8.92 -12.49 -6.41
N TRP A 218 -8.98 -11.15 -6.26
CA TRP A 218 -7.94 -10.39 -5.56
C TRP A 218 -7.79 -10.78 -4.10
N LYS A 219 -8.82 -11.35 -3.45
CA LYS A 219 -8.70 -11.83 -2.07
C LYS A 219 -7.61 -12.89 -1.94
N ALA A 220 -7.57 -13.83 -2.90
CA ALA A 220 -6.55 -14.88 -2.94
C ALA A 220 -5.18 -14.33 -3.35
N VAL A 221 -5.12 -13.37 -4.28
CA VAL A 221 -3.87 -12.74 -4.71
C VAL A 221 -3.23 -11.93 -3.58
N VAL A 222 -4.01 -11.12 -2.87
CA VAL A 222 -3.53 -10.31 -1.75
C VAL A 222 -3.27 -11.18 -0.52
N GLY A 223 -4.10 -12.22 -0.32
CA GLY A 223 -4.02 -13.17 0.76
C GLY A 223 -4.72 -12.72 2.05
N ILE A 224 -5.83 -11.97 1.95
CA ILE A 224 -6.52 -11.40 3.12
C ILE A 224 -7.37 -12.43 3.88
N ASP A 225 -7.52 -12.24 5.19
CA ASP A 225 -8.57 -12.87 5.99
C ASP A 225 -9.80 -11.95 6.02
N GLU A 226 -10.73 -12.16 5.07
CA GLU A 226 -11.92 -11.31 4.94
C GLU A 226 -12.82 -11.34 6.18
N ILE A 227 -12.94 -12.51 6.83
CA ILE A 227 -13.84 -12.66 7.98
C ILE A 227 -13.30 -11.82 9.14
N ALA A 228 -12.02 -11.99 9.48
CA ALA A 228 -11.40 -11.19 10.54
C ALA A 228 -11.35 -9.70 10.16
N ALA A 229 -11.05 -9.36 8.90
CA ALA A 229 -10.97 -7.97 8.46
C ALA A 229 -12.31 -7.22 8.58
N ARG A 230 -13.44 -7.93 8.49
CA ARG A 230 -14.80 -7.36 8.66
C ARG A 230 -15.33 -7.42 10.09
N ASP A 231 -14.65 -8.11 11.01
CA ASP A 231 -15.11 -8.24 12.39
C ASP A 231 -14.93 -6.94 13.18
N GLU A 232 -16.02 -6.20 13.39
CA GLU A 232 -16.00 -4.95 14.14
C GLU A 232 -15.71 -5.15 15.64
N ALA A 233 -15.85 -6.37 16.16
CA ALA A 233 -15.47 -6.72 17.52
C ALA A 233 -13.97 -7.07 17.66
N ALA A 234 -13.23 -7.12 16.56
CA ALA A 234 -11.79 -7.38 16.56
C ALA A 234 -10.97 -6.09 16.61
N PHE A 235 -9.76 -6.17 17.16
CA PHE A 235 -8.73 -5.15 17.03
C PHE A 235 -8.05 -5.28 15.67
N ARG A 236 -8.37 -4.37 14.74
CA ARG A 236 -8.01 -4.47 13.32
C ARG A 236 -7.08 -3.34 12.90
N VAL A 237 -6.18 -3.64 11.99
CA VAL A 237 -5.36 -2.64 11.30
C VAL A 237 -5.56 -2.76 9.81
N LEU A 238 -5.77 -1.62 9.15
CA LEU A 238 -5.87 -1.51 7.71
C LEU A 238 -4.81 -0.53 7.22
N GLU A 239 -3.92 -1.00 6.36
CA GLU A 239 -3.03 -0.13 5.60
C GLU A 239 -3.39 -0.17 4.13
N TRP A 240 -3.38 0.98 3.47
CA TRP A 240 -3.35 1.00 2.01
C TRP A 240 -2.37 2.02 1.46
N GLY A 241 -1.80 1.73 0.30
CA GLY A 241 -0.90 2.61 -0.45
C GLY A 241 -0.75 2.16 -1.91
N GLY A 242 0.23 2.73 -2.60
CA GLY A 242 0.57 2.26 -3.95
C GLY A 242 1.75 2.99 -4.57
N MET A 243 2.08 2.61 -5.80
CA MET A 243 3.08 3.29 -6.61
C MET A 243 2.80 3.16 -8.11
N GLU A 244 3.19 4.18 -8.86
CA GLU A 244 3.28 4.14 -10.32
C GLU A 244 4.59 3.47 -10.74
N VAL A 245 4.54 2.67 -11.81
CA VAL A 245 5.65 1.80 -12.27
C VAL A 245 6.31 2.31 -13.55
#